data_AF-V4M9J6-F1
#
_entry.id   AF-V4M9J6-F1
#
_cell.length_a   1.000
_cell.length_b   1.000
_cell.length_c   1.000
_cell.angle_alpha   90.00
_cell.angle_beta   90.00
_cell.angle_gamma   90.00
#
_symmetry.space_group_name_H-M   'P 1'
#
loop_
_entity.id
_entity.type
_entity.pdbx_description
1 polymer ?
#
loop_
_entity_poly.entity_id
_entity_poly.type
_entity_poly.pdbx_seq_one_letter_code
_entity_poly.pdbx_strand_id
1 'polypeptide(L)'
;MGIKLYTVVFSIVILHLLLSAQMHCRPRCGERCSNTQYKKPCLFFCNKCCTKCLCVPPGTYGNKQVCPCYNNWKTKLGGPKCP
;
A
#
# COMPACT_ATOMS: atom_id res chain seq x y z
N MET A 1 -10.60 16.33 32.69
CA MET A 1 -9.37 16.68 31.93
C MET A 1 -8.74 15.49 31.20
N GLY A 2 -8.68 14.29 31.81
CA GLY A 2 -8.01 13.11 31.22
C GLY A 2 -8.59 12.57 29.90
N ILE A 3 -9.92 12.62 29.71
CA ILE A 3 -10.55 12.12 28.46
C ILE A 3 -10.15 12.96 27.24
N LYS A 4 -10.04 14.29 27.39
CA LYS A 4 -9.58 15.19 26.31
C LYS A 4 -8.11 14.98 25.97
N LEU A 5 -7.27 14.66 26.95
CA LEU A 5 -5.86 14.36 26.72
C LEU A 5 -5.68 13.02 25.99
N TYR A 6 -6.47 12.00 26.35
CA TYR A 6 -6.42 10.69 25.73
C TYR A 6 -6.82 10.72 24.25
N THR A 7 -7.89 11.45 23.89
CA THR A 7 -8.32 11.60 22.49
C THR A 7 -7.29 12.36 21.65
N VAL A 8 -6.61 13.36 22.21
CA VAL A 8 -5.54 14.10 21.53
C VAL A 8 -4.33 13.20 21.27
N VAL A 9 -3.86 12.45 22.28
CA VAL A 9 -2.74 11.51 22.11
C VAL A 9 -3.07 10.42 21.10
N PHE A 10 -4.27 9.84 21.16
CA PHE A 10 -4.72 8.84 20.19
C PHE A 10 -4.78 9.41 18.76
N SER A 11 -5.27 10.64 18.58
CA SER A 11 -5.31 11.30 17.26
C SER A 11 -3.92 11.57 16.69
N ILE A 12 -2.97 11.99 17.52
CA ILE A 12 -1.58 12.23 17.11
C ILE A 12 -0.90 10.92 16.70
N VAL A 13 -1.10 9.84 17.46
CA VAL A 13 -0.55 8.52 17.15
C VAL A 13 -1.13 7.96 15.85
N ILE A 14 -2.45 8.10 15.64
CA ILE A 14 -3.10 7.70 14.39
C ILE A 14 -2.57 8.51 13.20
N LEU A 15 -2.40 9.83 13.34
CA LEU A 15 -1.84 10.68 12.29
C LEU A 15 -0.40 10.27 11.94
N HIS A 16 0.42 9.96 12.94
CA HIS A 16 1.79 9.45 12.73
C HIS A 16 1.82 8.08 12.04
N LEU A 17 0.96 7.14 12.45
CA LEU A 17 0.86 5.82 11.82
C LEU A 17 0.43 5.93 10.35
N LEU A 18 -0.57 6.75 10.06
CA LEU A 18 -1.08 6.93 8.70
C LEU A 18 -0.03 7.55 7.77
N LEU A 19 0.74 8.51 8.27
CA LEU A 19 1.81 9.13 7.49
C LEU A 19 2.92 8.13 7.15
N SER A 20 3.30 7.27 8.09
CA SER A 20 4.39 6.30 7.91
C SER A 20 4.12 5.29 6.78
N ALA A 21 2.87 4.82 6.64
CA ALA A 21 2.46 3.88 5.61
C ALA A 21 2.46 4.52 4.21
N GLN A 22 2.02 5.78 4.11
CA GLN A 22 2.04 6.50 2.83
C GLN A 22 3.47 6.78 2.35
N MET A 23 4.39 7.09 3.27
CA MET A 23 5.79 7.38 2.96
C MET A 23 6.54 6.16 2.41
N HIS A 24 6.20 4.95 2.85
CA HIS A 24 6.79 3.72 2.30
C HIS A 24 6.13 3.28 0.98
N CYS A 25 4.80 3.39 0.89
CA CYS A 25 4.06 2.87 -0.25
C CYS A 25 4.18 3.74 -1.51
N ARG A 26 4.06 5.06 -1.37
CA ARG A 26 4.07 5.99 -2.52
C ARG A 26 5.30 5.84 -3.42
N PRO A 27 6.55 5.91 -2.91
CA PRO A 27 7.73 5.82 -3.77
C PRO A 27 7.86 4.44 -4.43
N ARG A 28 7.60 3.36 -3.69
CA ARG A 28 7.67 1.98 -4.21
C ARG A 28 6.61 1.71 -5.29
N CYS A 29 5.40 2.19 -5.09
CA CYS A 29 4.35 2.10 -6.10
C CYS A 29 4.63 3.00 -7.31
N GLY A 30 5.32 4.12 -7.11
CA GLY A 30 5.84 4.96 -8.20
C GLY A 30 6.79 4.18 -9.11
N GLU A 31 7.77 3.47 -8.53
CA GLU A 31 8.67 2.59 -9.28
C GLU A 31 7.89 1.47 -9.97
N ARG A 32 7.07 0.72 -9.22
CA ARG A 32 6.28 -0.41 -9.73
C ARG A 32 5.41 -0.05 -10.93
N CYS A 33 4.82 1.14 -10.91
CA CYS A 33 3.92 1.64 -11.95
C CYS A 33 4.59 2.58 -12.96
N SER A 34 5.92 2.68 -12.97
CA SER A 34 6.65 3.63 -13.82
C SER A 34 6.53 3.31 -15.32
N ASN A 35 6.50 2.01 -15.67
CA ASN A 35 6.51 1.51 -17.05
C ASN A 35 5.14 0.98 -17.54
N THR A 36 4.04 1.48 -16.99
CA THR A 36 2.69 1.17 -17.50
C THR A 36 2.04 2.38 -18.16
N GLN A 37 1.26 2.14 -19.21
CA GLN A 37 0.39 3.16 -19.81
C GLN A 37 -0.82 3.47 -18.90
N TYR A 38 -1.20 2.53 -18.01
CA TYR A 38 -2.33 2.66 -17.10
C TYR A 38 -1.87 3.13 -15.70
N LYS A 39 -1.14 4.25 -15.63
CA LYS A 39 -0.53 4.75 -14.38
C LYS A 39 -1.52 4.95 -13.24
N LYS A 40 -2.63 5.64 -13.49
CA LYS A 40 -3.66 5.94 -12.47
C LYS A 40 -4.23 4.68 -11.80
N PRO A 41 -4.78 3.69 -12.53
CA PRO A 41 -5.29 2.48 -11.90
C PRO A 41 -4.18 1.63 -11.28
N CYS A 42 -2.98 1.56 -11.89
CA CYS A 42 -1.85 0.85 -11.29
C CYS A 42 -1.50 1.41 -9.90
N LEU A 43 -1.34 2.73 -9.79
CA LEU A 43 -1.03 3.40 -8.52
C LEU A 43 -2.15 3.17 -7.49
N PHE A 44 -3.41 3.22 -7.92
CA PHE A 44 -4.55 2.97 -7.03
C PHE A 44 -4.50 1.56 -6.41
N PHE A 45 -4.35 0.53 -7.24
CA PHE A 45 -4.28 -0.85 -6.75
C PHE A 45 -2.98 -1.15 -6.00
N CYS A 46 -1.83 -0.66 -6.48
CA CYS A 46 -0.55 -0.83 -5.80
C CYS A 46 -0.59 -0.25 -4.38
N ASN A 47 -1.06 1.00 -4.22
CA ASN A 47 -1.13 1.62 -2.90
C ASN A 47 -2.10 0.87 -1.99
N LYS A 48 -3.25 0.42 -2.51
CA LYS A 48 -4.19 -0.41 -1.75
C LYS A 48 -3.56 -1.72 -1.28
N CYS A 49 -2.80 -2.39 -2.14
CA CYS A 49 -2.07 -3.61 -1.82
C CYS A 49 -0.95 -3.35 -0.82
N CYS A 50 -0.21 -2.26 -0.99
CA CYS A 50 0.86 -1.88 -0.09
C CYS A 50 0.34 -1.51 1.30
N THR A 51 -0.73 -0.74 1.44
CA THR A 51 -1.30 -0.45 2.77
C THR A 51 -1.78 -1.71 3.48
N LYS A 52 -2.28 -2.71 2.73
CA LYS A 52 -2.75 -3.97 3.30
C LYS A 52 -1.61 -4.92 3.66
N CYS A 53 -0.59 -5.01 2.81
CA CYS A 53 0.46 -6.03 2.88
C CYS A 53 1.82 -5.49 3.35
N LEU A 54 1.96 -4.17 3.46
CA LEU A 54 3.17 -3.43 3.82
C LEU A 54 4.40 -3.79 2.96
N CYS A 55 4.18 -4.28 1.74
CA CYS A 55 5.21 -4.80 0.84
C CYS A 55 4.83 -4.49 -0.62
N VAL A 56 5.82 -4.08 -1.43
CA VAL A 56 5.70 -3.91 -2.88
C VAL A 56 6.87 -4.66 -3.53
N PRO A 57 6.62 -5.58 -4.48
CA PRO A 57 7.69 -6.30 -5.17
C PRO A 57 8.63 -5.37 -5.96
N PRO A 58 9.93 -5.72 -6.08
CA PRO A 58 10.89 -4.92 -6.86
C PRO A 58 10.62 -4.99 -8.37
N GLY A 59 11.04 -3.94 -9.08
CA GLY A 59 10.87 -3.81 -10.54
C GLY A 59 9.45 -3.47 -10.95
N THR A 60 9.22 -3.33 -12.25
CA THR A 60 7.95 -2.86 -12.84
C THR A 60 6.96 -3.99 -13.17
N TYR A 61 7.42 -5.25 -13.17
CA TYR A 61 6.61 -6.44 -13.43
C TYR A 61 7.19 -7.66 -12.70
N GLY A 62 6.41 -8.74 -12.53
CA GLY A 62 6.89 -9.99 -11.94
C GLY A 62 7.25 -9.89 -10.44
N ASN A 63 8.10 -10.80 -9.95
CA ASN A 63 8.65 -10.85 -8.58
C ASN A 63 7.61 -10.88 -7.44
N LYS A 64 6.35 -11.21 -7.75
CA LYS A 64 5.27 -11.16 -6.76
C LYS A 64 5.50 -12.12 -5.59
N GLN A 65 6.19 -13.24 -5.81
CA GLN A 65 6.56 -14.22 -4.79
C GLN A 65 7.39 -13.62 -3.63
N VAL A 66 8.09 -12.50 -3.85
CA VAL A 66 8.84 -11.78 -2.81
C VAL A 66 7.90 -11.18 -1.76
N CYS A 67 6.68 -10.81 -2.14
CA CYS A 67 5.64 -10.31 -1.24
C CYS A 67 4.42 -11.25 -1.28
N PRO A 68 4.37 -12.34 -0.49
CA PRO A 68 3.30 -13.33 -0.56
C PRO A 68 1.88 -12.75 -0.42
N CYS A 69 1.66 -11.82 0.51
CA CYS A 69 0.36 -11.14 0.66
C CYS A 69 -0.05 -10.39 -0.61
N TYR A 70 0.89 -9.65 -1.23
CA TYR A 70 0.66 -8.89 -2.45
C TYR A 70 0.34 -9.83 -3.63
N ASN A 71 1.03 -10.97 -3.72
CA ASN A 71 0.82 -11.98 -4.76
C ASN A 71 -0.54 -12.70 -4.63
N ASN A 72 -0.88 -13.05 -3.40
CA ASN A 72 -2.05 -13.88 -3.09
C ASN A 72 -3.34 -13.07 -3.02
N TRP A 73 -3.27 -11.74 -3.09
CA TRP A 73 -4.49 -10.95 -3.10
C TRP A 73 -5.18 -11.02 -4.45
N LYS A 74 -6.34 -11.69 -4.47
CA LYS A 74 -7.14 -11.92 -5.68
C LYS A 74 -8.41 -11.07 -5.71
N THR A 75 -8.96 -10.90 -6.90
CA THR A 75 -10.32 -10.36 -7.09
C THR A 75 -11.36 -11.44 -6.74
N LYS A 76 -12.64 -11.07 -6.71
CA LYS A 76 -13.73 -12.05 -6.49
C LYS A 76 -13.79 -13.14 -7.58
N LEU A 77 -13.23 -12.86 -8.76
CA LEU A 77 -13.15 -13.78 -9.89
C LEU A 77 -11.86 -14.60 -9.91
N GLY A 78 -11.03 -14.52 -8.85
CA GLY A 78 -9.79 -15.29 -8.73
C GLY A 78 -8.55 -14.71 -9.43
N GLY A 79 -8.72 -13.68 -10.28
CA GLY A 79 -7.62 -12.99 -10.95
C GLY A 79 -6.73 -12.18 -10.00
N PRO A 80 -5.49 -11.83 -10.40
CA PRO A 80 -4.59 -11.01 -9.59
C PRO A 80 -5.19 -9.62 -9.37
N LYS A 81 -5.22 -9.17 -8.10
CA LYS A 81 -5.73 -7.84 -7.74
C LYS A 81 -4.66 -6.76 -7.73
N CYS A 82 -3.43 -7.15 -7.44
CA CYS A 82 -2.29 -6.23 -7.31
C CYS A 82 -1.44 -6.23 -8.60
N PRO A 83 -0.97 -5.05 -9.04
CA PRO A 83 -0.17 -4.93 -10.27
C PRO A 83 1.18 -5.66 -10.20
#